data_AF-A0A7U6KQX5-F1
#
_entry.id   AF-A0A7U6KQX5-F1
#
_cell.length_a   1.000
_cell.length_b   1.000
_cell.length_c   1.000
_cell.angle_alpha   90.00
_cell.angle_beta   90.00
_cell.angle_gamma   90.00
#
_symmetry.space_group_name_H-M   'P 1'
#
loop_
_entity.id
_entity.type
_entity.pdbx_description
1 polymer ?
#
loop_
_entity_poly.entity_id
_entity_poly.type
_entity_poly.pdbx_seq_one_letter_code
_entity_poly.pdbx_strand_id
1 'polypeptide(L)'
;MEAELADLKAELKAKDPQLAAALTLESEPLTKILELFAYRLMSKTNHINQTAKSMLLAYTTGTTLDHLAAGVGVTRLLVKPGNPNAVPPISDVMESDTALRRRVQLEPERASAGSKGAYLFWALSADGDVRDASVVTASPWSRDGLCSKP
;
A
#
# COMPACT_ATOMS: atom_id res chain seq x y z
N MET A 1 12.05 19.23 -10.39
CA MET A 1 12.34 20.60 -9.92
C MET A 1 12.56 21.55 -11.09
N GLU A 2 13.52 21.26 -11.99
CA GLU A 2 13.79 22.14 -13.15
C GLU A 2 12.61 22.27 -14.13
N ALA A 3 11.89 21.18 -14.39
CA ALA A 3 10.68 21.21 -15.22
C ALA A 3 9.60 22.14 -14.63
N GLU A 4 9.24 21.96 -13.36
CA GLU A 4 8.28 22.81 -12.64
C GLU A 4 8.70 24.28 -12.62
N LEU A 5 10.00 24.57 -12.46
CA LEU A 5 10.51 25.93 -12.52
C LEU A 5 10.36 26.54 -13.92
N ALA A 6 10.61 25.76 -14.97
CA ALA A 6 10.42 26.21 -16.34
C ALA A 6 8.95 26.54 -16.63
N ASP A 7 8.03 25.70 -16.17
CA ASP A 7 6.59 25.90 -16.31
C ASP A 7 6.13 27.16 -15.57
N LEU A 8 6.56 27.36 -14.32
CA LEU A 8 6.26 28.56 -13.54
C LEU A 8 6.84 29.84 -14.18
N LYS A 9 8.06 29.78 -14.73
CA LYS A 9 8.66 30.90 -15.48
C LYS A 9 7.86 31.19 -16.75
N ALA A 10 7.39 30.17 -17.46
CA ALA A 10 6.57 30.34 -18.66
C ALA A 10 5.20 30.97 -18.32
N GLU A 11 4.54 30.51 -17.26
CA GLU A 11 3.27 31.06 -16.81
C GLU A 11 3.40 32.53 -16.38
N LEU A 12 4.46 32.86 -15.63
CA LEU A 12 4.69 34.24 -15.19
C LEU A 12 5.02 35.16 -16.38
N LYS A 13 5.83 34.70 -17.35
CA LYS A 13 6.10 35.44 -18.60
C LYS A 13 4.84 35.69 -19.42
N ALA A 14 3.91 34.74 -19.45
CA ALA A 14 2.64 34.90 -20.17
C ALA A 14 1.73 35.94 -19.50
N LYS A 15 1.76 36.02 -18.16
CA LYS A 15 0.99 37.00 -17.38
C LYS A 15 1.60 38.40 -17.45
N ASP A 16 2.92 38.50 -17.40
CA ASP A 16 3.66 39.76 -17.50
C ASP A 16 4.92 39.61 -18.38
N PRO A 17 4.82 39.98 -19.67
CA PRO A 17 5.94 39.91 -20.61
C PRO A 17 7.12 40.81 -20.24
N GLN A 18 6.92 41.87 -19.46
CA GLN A 18 8.00 42.81 -19.10
C GLN A 18 9.04 42.15 -18.20
N LEU A 19 8.65 41.13 -17.44
CA LEU A 19 9.54 40.37 -16.55
C LEU A 19 10.40 39.33 -17.26
N ALA A 20 10.24 39.16 -18.58
CA ALA A 20 10.91 38.08 -19.33
C ALA A 20 12.44 38.14 -19.26
N ALA A 21 13.03 39.34 -19.30
CA ALA A 21 14.47 39.55 -19.21
C ALA A 21 15.03 39.28 -17.80
N ALA A 22 14.27 39.61 -16.75
CA ALA A 22 14.67 39.29 -15.38
C ALA A 22 14.66 37.77 -15.14
N LEU A 23 13.64 37.07 -15.66
CA LEU A 23 13.49 35.62 -15.46
C LEU A 23 14.51 34.75 -16.21
N THR A 24 15.25 35.31 -17.18
CA THR A 24 16.38 34.62 -17.82
C THR A 24 17.63 34.57 -16.96
N LEU A 25 17.78 35.48 -16.00
CA LEU A 25 18.96 35.56 -15.16
C LEU A 25 18.72 34.81 -13.83
N GLU A 26 19.62 33.90 -13.48
CA GLU A 26 19.48 33.09 -12.26
C GLU A 26 19.76 33.86 -10.97
N SER A 27 20.57 34.92 -11.05
CA SER A 27 20.90 35.79 -9.92
C SER A 27 19.79 36.75 -9.53
N GLU A 28 18.75 36.90 -10.36
CA GLU A 28 17.62 37.76 -10.04
C GLU A 28 16.84 37.20 -8.84
N PRO A 29 16.49 38.03 -7.84
CA PRO A 29 15.81 37.56 -6.64
C PRO A 29 14.46 36.92 -6.97
N LEU A 30 13.79 37.37 -8.04
CA LEU A 30 12.54 36.79 -8.51
C LEU A 30 12.72 35.33 -8.96
N THR A 31 13.83 35.02 -9.65
CA THR A 31 14.16 33.65 -10.05
C THR A 31 14.37 32.75 -8.83
N LYS A 32 15.06 33.26 -7.79
CA LYS A 32 15.25 32.51 -6.52
C LYS A 32 13.97 32.26 -5.75
N ILE A 33 13.03 33.20 -5.77
CA ILE A 33 11.69 33.00 -5.19
C ILE A 33 10.93 31.92 -5.95
N LEU A 34 10.99 31.92 -7.29
CA LEU A 34 10.35 30.87 -8.09
C LEU A 34 10.99 29.51 -7.88
N GLU A 35 12.31 29.42 -7.70
CA GLU A 35 13.00 28.17 -7.32
C GLU A 35 12.46 27.62 -6.00
N LEU A 36 12.31 28.47 -4.97
CA LEU A 36 11.73 28.08 -3.69
C LEU A 36 10.28 27.63 -3.85
N PHE A 37 9.49 28.32 -4.67
CA PHE A 37 8.10 27.97 -4.92
C PHE A 37 7.99 26.61 -5.64
N ALA A 38 8.80 26.38 -6.68
CA ALA A 38 8.88 25.11 -7.40
C ALA A 38 9.25 23.95 -6.46
N TYR A 39 10.22 24.16 -5.56
CA TYR A 39 10.57 23.18 -4.54
C TYR A 39 9.41 22.87 -3.60
N ARG A 40 8.71 23.89 -3.11
CA ARG A 40 7.54 23.72 -2.23
C ARG A 40 6.39 23.02 -2.95
N LEU A 41 6.13 23.35 -4.21
CA LEU A 41 5.11 22.72 -5.03
C LEU A 41 5.42 21.23 -5.22
N MET A 42 6.64 20.89 -5.64
CA MET A 42 7.07 19.50 -5.78
C MET A 42 6.92 18.72 -4.47
N SER A 43 7.35 19.29 -3.35
CA SER A 43 7.20 18.67 -2.03
C SER A 43 5.73 18.45 -1.66
N LYS A 44 4.86 19.43 -1.94
CA LYS A 44 3.42 19.32 -1.69
C LYS A 44 2.76 18.27 -2.57
N THR A 45 3.07 18.23 -3.87
CA THR A 45 2.58 17.20 -4.79
C THR A 45 3.04 15.81 -4.36
N ASN A 46 4.31 15.66 -3.96
CA ASN A 46 4.81 14.41 -3.42
C ASN A 46 4.06 13.97 -2.15
N HIS A 47 3.81 14.90 -1.23
CA HIS A 47 3.05 14.63 -0.02
C HIS A 47 1.61 14.19 -0.35
N ILE A 48 0.92 14.90 -1.26
CA ILE A 48 -0.42 14.52 -1.72
C ILE A 48 -0.43 13.12 -2.34
N ASN A 49 0.56 12.82 -3.19
CA ASN A 49 0.67 11.50 -3.82
C ASN A 49 0.92 10.38 -2.80
N GLN A 50 1.72 10.64 -1.76
CA GLN A 50 1.96 9.69 -0.67
C GLN A 50 0.68 9.44 0.13
N THR A 51 -0.05 10.50 0.48
CA THR A 51 -1.34 10.39 1.19
C THR A 51 -2.39 9.66 0.35
N ALA A 52 -2.48 9.94 -0.95
CA ALA A 52 -3.37 9.22 -1.85
C ALA A 52 -3.02 7.71 -1.91
N LYS A 53 -1.73 7.36 -1.98
CA LYS A 53 -1.27 5.98 -1.95
C LYS A 53 -1.56 5.28 -0.61
N SER A 54 -1.46 5.98 0.52
CA SER A 54 -1.72 5.37 1.83
C SER A 54 -3.19 4.98 2.03
N MET A 55 -4.11 5.59 1.29
CA MET A 55 -5.53 5.23 1.27
C MET A 55 -5.84 4.00 0.40
N LEU A 56 -4.90 3.58 -0.46
CA LEU A 56 -5.08 2.44 -1.35
C LEU A 56 -4.51 1.17 -0.71
N LEU A 57 -5.35 0.13 -0.59
CA LEU A 57 -4.98 -1.16 0.00
C LEU A 57 -3.71 -1.77 -0.63
N ALA A 58 -3.51 -1.56 -1.94
CA ALA A 58 -2.37 -2.07 -2.68
C ALA A 58 -1.01 -1.50 -2.23
N TYR A 59 -0.98 -0.26 -1.73
CA TYR A 59 0.26 0.45 -1.40
C TYR A 59 0.45 0.70 0.09
N THR A 60 -0.63 0.73 0.86
CA THR A 60 -0.60 1.05 2.28
C THR A 60 0.19 0.00 3.09
N THR A 61 0.82 0.43 4.18
CA THR A 61 1.67 -0.39 5.05
C THR A 61 1.49 0.04 6.52
N GLY A 62 1.93 -0.81 7.45
CA GLY A 62 1.92 -0.54 8.89
C GLY A 62 0.54 -0.14 9.42
N THR A 63 0.50 0.91 10.23
CA THR A 63 -0.72 1.35 10.93
C THR A 63 -1.85 1.80 10.00
N THR A 64 -1.53 2.35 8.83
CA THR A 64 -2.57 2.76 7.87
C THR A 64 -3.26 1.53 7.26
N LEU A 65 -2.50 0.45 7.01
CA LEU A 65 -3.07 -0.82 6.60
C LEU A 65 -3.99 -1.39 7.69
N ASP A 66 -3.58 -1.28 8.97
CA ASP A 66 -4.38 -1.76 10.10
C ASP A 66 -5.72 -1.01 10.19
N HIS A 67 -5.72 0.31 9.97
CA HIS A 67 -6.97 1.09 9.94
C HIS A 67 -7.87 0.71 8.77
N LEU A 68 -7.32 0.49 7.58
CA LEU A 68 -8.13 0.03 6.43
C LEU A 68 -8.68 -1.39 6.67
N ALA A 69 -7.88 -2.29 7.23
CA ALA A 69 -8.30 -3.64 7.59
C ALA A 69 -9.44 -3.62 8.63
N ALA A 70 -9.30 -2.79 9.66
CA ALA A 70 -10.32 -2.61 10.68
C ALA A 70 -11.65 -2.11 10.11
N GLY A 71 -11.62 -1.31 9.02
CA GLY A 71 -12.81 -0.85 8.31
C GLY A 71 -13.67 -1.97 7.71
N VAL A 72 -13.09 -3.14 7.44
CA VAL A 72 -13.80 -4.35 6.99
C VAL A 72 -13.87 -5.43 8.08
N GLY A 73 -13.53 -5.09 9.32
CA GLY A 73 -13.56 -6.02 10.46
C GLY A 73 -12.44 -7.06 10.48
N VAL A 74 -11.33 -6.82 9.78
CA VAL A 74 -10.13 -7.67 9.83
C VAL A 74 -9.07 -7.01 10.70
N THR A 75 -8.51 -7.75 11.64
CA THR A 75 -7.42 -7.29 12.51
C THR A 75 -6.16 -8.10 12.31
N ARG A 76 -5.02 -7.46 12.58
CA ARG A 76 -3.70 -8.09 12.52
C ARG A 76 -3.56 -9.15 13.60
N LEU A 77 -3.11 -10.34 13.20
CA LEU A 77 -2.94 -11.46 14.13
C LEU A 77 -1.59 -11.38 14.85
N LEU A 78 -1.57 -11.86 16.09
CA LEU A 78 -0.35 -12.12 16.84
C LEU A 78 0.21 -13.47 16.38
N VAL A 79 1.45 -13.50 15.89
CA VAL A 79 2.13 -14.74 15.46
C VAL A 79 2.84 -15.38 16.63
N LYS A 80 3.59 -14.57 17.40
CA LYS A 80 4.30 -15.04 18.58
C LYS A 80 4.26 -13.99 19.68
N PRO A 81 3.80 -14.32 20.90
CA PRO A 81 3.87 -13.41 22.03
C PRO A 81 5.34 -13.12 22.35
N GLY A 82 5.62 -11.86 22.62
CA GLY A 82 6.90 -11.39 23.13
C GLY A 82 7.11 -11.78 24.59
N ASN A 83 8.21 -11.30 25.16
CA ASN A 83 8.51 -11.45 26.57
C ASN A 83 9.02 -10.11 27.15
N PRO A 84 8.19 -9.38 27.89
CA PRO A 84 8.58 -8.09 28.48
C PRO A 84 9.58 -8.24 29.62
N ASN A 85 9.69 -9.42 30.22
CA ASN A 85 10.60 -9.71 31.34
C ASN A 85 11.98 -10.21 30.87
N ALA A 86 12.16 -10.44 29.57
CA ALA A 86 13.47 -10.76 29.02
C ALA A 86 14.41 -9.53 29.11
N VAL A 87 15.72 -9.77 29.19
CA VAL A 87 16.74 -8.72 29.16
C VAL A 87 17.61 -8.93 27.91
N PRO A 88 17.48 -8.11 26.85
CA PRO A 88 16.51 -7.02 26.65
C PRO A 88 15.05 -7.52 26.41
N PRO A 89 14.02 -6.66 26.61
CA PRO A 89 12.63 -7.03 26.34
C PRO A 89 12.42 -7.45 24.89
N ILE A 90 11.67 -8.53 24.69
CA ILE A 90 11.34 -9.07 23.37
C ILE A 90 9.92 -8.61 23.02
N SER A 91 9.75 -7.90 21.91
CA SER A 91 8.44 -7.47 21.43
C SER A 91 7.65 -8.61 20.80
N ASP A 92 6.33 -8.43 20.74
CA ASP A 92 5.43 -9.31 20.01
C ASP A 92 5.80 -9.39 18.52
N VAL A 93 5.72 -10.60 17.95
CA VAL A 93 5.82 -10.81 16.51
C VAL A 93 4.42 -10.81 15.93
N MET A 94 4.11 -9.78 15.16
CA MET A 94 2.81 -9.60 14.51
C MET A 94 2.83 -10.13 13.08
N GLU A 95 1.65 -10.44 12.56
CA GLU A 95 1.43 -10.81 11.16
C GLU A 95 2.02 -9.76 10.20
N SER A 96 2.57 -10.20 9.07
CA SER A 96 3.15 -9.31 8.06
C SER A 96 2.08 -8.50 7.28
N ASP A 97 2.46 -7.33 6.76
CA ASP A 97 1.56 -6.50 5.93
C ASP A 97 1.04 -7.24 4.69
N THR A 98 1.86 -8.11 4.10
CA THR A 98 1.49 -8.92 2.95
C THR A 98 0.41 -9.95 3.29
N ALA A 99 0.52 -10.60 4.46
CA ALA A 99 -0.47 -11.57 4.92
C ALA A 99 -1.79 -10.89 5.31
N LEU A 100 -1.71 -9.78 6.06
CA LEU A 100 -2.88 -8.99 6.43
C LEU A 100 -3.62 -8.48 5.18
N ARG A 101 -2.90 -7.93 4.20
CA ARG A 101 -3.50 -7.47 2.94
C ARG A 101 -4.21 -8.60 2.19
N ARG A 102 -3.63 -9.80 2.14
CA ARG A 102 -4.26 -10.98 1.53
C ARG A 102 -5.57 -11.33 2.22
N ARG A 103 -5.61 -11.31 3.55
CA ARG A 103 -6.85 -11.57 4.31
C ARG A 103 -7.91 -10.50 4.07
N VAL A 104 -7.52 -9.23 4.06
CA VAL A 104 -8.43 -8.10 3.73
C VAL A 104 -9.03 -8.26 2.33
N GLN A 105 -8.23 -8.69 1.35
CA GLN A 105 -8.72 -8.95 -0.01
C GLN A 105 -9.69 -10.14 -0.10
N LEU A 106 -9.54 -11.14 0.76
CA LEU A 106 -10.43 -12.31 0.84
C LEU A 106 -11.69 -12.06 1.67
N GLU A 107 -11.72 -11.00 2.50
CA GLU A 107 -12.84 -10.68 3.39
C GLU A 107 -14.20 -10.63 2.66
N PRO A 108 -14.33 -10.04 1.45
CA PRO A 108 -15.62 -9.99 0.75
C PRO A 108 -16.20 -11.37 0.43
N GLU A 109 -15.35 -12.39 0.31
CA GLU A 109 -15.78 -13.77 0.05
C GLU A 109 -16.15 -14.55 1.32
N ARG A 110 -15.87 -14.04 2.52
CA ARG A 110 -15.98 -14.83 3.78
C ARG A 110 -17.35 -15.44 4.04
N ALA A 111 -18.41 -14.77 3.57
CA ALA A 111 -19.80 -15.17 3.77
C ALA A 111 -20.33 -16.06 2.64
N SER A 112 -19.52 -16.32 1.60
CA SER A 112 -19.92 -17.14 0.47
C SER A 112 -19.87 -18.62 0.83
N ALA A 113 -20.99 -19.33 0.61
CA ALA A 113 -21.06 -20.75 0.86
C ALA A 113 -20.34 -21.52 -0.28
N GLY A 114 -19.13 -21.98 -0.02
CA GLY A 114 -18.40 -22.86 -0.94
C GLY A 114 -17.48 -22.14 -1.95
N SER A 115 -17.26 -20.83 -1.85
CA SER A 115 -16.22 -20.20 -2.66
C SER A 115 -14.83 -20.60 -2.16
N LYS A 116 -13.87 -20.64 -3.10
CA LYS A 116 -12.47 -20.87 -2.77
C LYS A 116 -11.95 -19.84 -1.77
N GLY A 117 -12.30 -18.56 -1.96
CA GLY A 117 -11.85 -17.48 -1.09
C GLY A 117 -12.45 -17.55 0.31
N ALA A 118 -13.68 -18.04 0.49
CA ALA A 118 -14.26 -18.25 1.82
C ALA A 118 -13.42 -19.25 2.64
N TYR A 119 -13.12 -20.42 2.07
CA TYR A 119 -12.28 -21.42 2.74
C TYR A 119 -10.87 -20.88 3.04
N LEU A 120 -10.27 -20.14 2.11
CA LEU A 120 -8.97 -19.52 2.32
C LEU A 120 -9.00 -18.45 3.42
N PHE A 121 -10.03 -17.59 3.45
CA PHE A 121 -10.18 -16.55 4.45
C PHE A 121 -10.23 -17.15 5.86
N TRP A 122 -11.07 -18.15 6.07
CA TRP A 122 -11.23 -18.80 7.36
C TRP A 122 -9.99 -19.59 7.76
N ALA A 123 -9.36 -20.31 6.83
CA ALA A 123 -8.13 -21.05 7.10
C ALA A 123 -6.96 -20.13 7.50
N LEU A 124 -6.76 -19.03 6.76
CA LEU A 124 -5.69 -18.06 7.02
C LEU A 124 -5.98 -17.16 8.23
N SER A 125 -7.25 -17.04 8.64
CA SER A 125 -7.64 -16.25 9.82
C SER A 125 -7.68 -17.06 11.11
N ALA A 126 -7.43 -18.37 11.04
CA ALA A 126 -7.49 -19.24 12.21
C ALA A 126 -6.39 -18.93 13.24
N ASP A 127 -5.17 -18.66 12.78
CA ASP A 127 -4.01 -18.32 13.63
C ASP A 127 -2.97 -17.52 12.82
N GLY A 128 -2.20 -16.65 13.49
CA GLY A 128 -1.17 -15.84 12.85
C GLY A 128 0.03 -16.64 12.33
N ASP A 129 0.28 -17.84 12.84
CA ASP A 129 1.38 -18.73 12.41
C ASP A 129 1.01 -19.58 11.17
N VAL A 130 -0.21 -19.47 10.66
CA VAL A 130 -0.63 -20.13 9.41
C VAL A 130 0.08 -19.48 8.23
N ARG A 131 1.03 -20.22 7.63
CA ARG A 131 1.83 -19.72 6.50
C ARG A 131 1.05 -19.64 5.19
N ASP A 132 0.31 -20.69 4.86
CA ASP A 132 -0.50 -20.75 3.65
C ASP A 132 -1.63 -21.78 3.78
N ALA A 133 -2.63 -21.64 2.92
CA ALA A 133 -3.72 -22.58 2.75
C ALA A 133 -3.99 -22.77 1.25
N SER A 134 -4.29 -24.00 0.86
CA SER A 134 -4.71 -24.34 -0.50
C SER A 134 -6.06 -25.03 -0.46
N VAL A 135 -6.95 -24.65 -1.36
CA VAL A 135 -8.28 -25.26 -1.51
C VAL A 135 -8.32 -25.98 -2.84
N VAL A 136 -8.61 -27.27 -2.78
CA VAL A 136 -8.75 -28.16 -3.94
C VAL A 136 -10.19 -28.64 -4.04
N THR A 137 -10.72 -28.60 -5.25
CA THR A 137 -12.01 -29.21 -5.59
C THR A 137 -11.72 -30.49 -6.37
N ALA A 138 -12.09 -31.64 -5.80
CA ALA A 138 -12.02 -32.89 -6.52
C ALA A 138 -13.04 -32.85 -7.67
N SER A 139 -12.60 -33.06 -8.91
CA SER A 139 -13.54 -33.35 -9.99
C SER A 139 -14.14 -34.73 -9.71
N PRO A 140 -15.45 -34.95 -9.91
CA PRO A 140 -16.10 -36.22 -9.56
C PRO A 140 -15.44 -37.46 -10.18
N TRP A 141 -14.71 -37.27 -11.29
CA TRP A 141 -14.02 -38.30 -12.07
C TRP A 141 -12.51 -38.42 -11.81
N SER A 142 -11.88 -37.53 -11.02
CA SER A 142 -10.45 -37.67 -10.68
C SER A 142 -10.29 -38.43 -9.37
N ARG A 143 -10.53 -39.75 -9.40
CA ARG A 143 -9.92 -40.66 -8.43
C ARG A 143 -8.60 -41.14 -9.01
N ASP A 144 -7.53 -40.89 -8.28
CA ASP A 144 -6.24 -41.51 -8.53
C ASP A 144 -6.40 -43.04 -8.64
N GLY A 145 -5.92 -43.59 -9.76
CA GLY A 145 -5.46 -44.97 -9.83
C GLY A 145 -6.26 -46.03 -10.61
N LEU A 146 -7.44 -45.74 -11.19
CA LEU A 146 -8.28 -46.82 -11.79
C LEU A 146 -8.69 -46.66 -13.26
N CYS A 147 -8.07 -45.76 -14.03
CA CYS A 147 -8.27 -45.73 -15.47
C CYS A 147 -6.94 -45.82 -16.21
N SER A 148 -6.34 -47.01 -16.21
CA SER A 148 -5.47 -47.43 -17.30
C SER A 148 -6.35 -47.50 -18.55
N LYS A 149 -6.25 -46.53 -19.44
CA LYS A 149 -6.87 -46.65 -20.76
C LYS A 149 -6.20 -47.79 -21.55
N PRO A 150 -6.97 -48.57 -22.33
CA PRO A 150 -6.44 -49.58 -23.24
C PRO A 150 -5.67 -48.95 -24.41
#